data_AF-A0A8T9BZA1-F1
#
_entry.id   AF-A0A8T9BZA1-F1
#
_cell.length_a   1.000
_cell.length_b   1.000
_cell.length_c   1.000
_cell.angle_alpha   90.00
_cell.angle_beta   90.00
_cell.angle_gamma   90.00
#
_symmetry.space_group_name_H-M   'P 1'
#
loop_
_entity.id
_entity.type
_entity.pdbx_description
1 polymer ?
#
loop_
_entity_poly.entity_id
_entity_poly.type
_entity_poly.pdbx_seq_one_letter_code
_entity_poly.pdbx_strand_id
1 'polypeptide(L)'
;MSTAAAGQVNGHRDAADFPSIANSLLRNSSSRGWVVQKFGGTSVGKFAVNIAEDIVRASLKDNKIAVVCSARSTGKKVEGTTSRLLEIYTVLESVNALKDSESVHYESLVSEYQRLVHVICEDHVSAAQSHIRDENIRAKLTKEIEDECKELIDYRVAAERWHLEIDSRSKDRIVSFGEKLSCQFLAALLQDRGVESEYVDLSDVVHFKTSQGLGLEFYKEMSLALKEKVLACEGRVPVITGYFGTVPGGLMDGEIGRGYTDLCAALVAVGVQAEELQVWKEVDGIFTADPTKVPTARLLPTITPSEAAELTFYGSEVIHHLTMDQVMHATPPIKIRIKNVKNPRGNGTIVMPDPKLATGQLSHSRSTSSLSLRKTPKRPTAVTIKDKISVINVHSNKRSISHGFFAKVFSILDKRQMSVDLISTSEVHVSMAIHSANIADEQLQKAKAELEQVGDVSILSNMAILSLVGAEMKNMIGIAGRMFSTLGENNVNIEMISQGKRSSPLSAPDSCTNDSGASEINISCVIDGYEATRAMNILHTNLFTFLE
;
A
#
# COMPACT_ATOMS: atom_id res chain seq x y z
N MET A 1 48.13 -60.81 57.75
CA MET A 1 46.84 -60.81 57.03
C MET A 1 47.02 -59.87 55.85
N SER A 2 47.45 -60.41 54.70
CA SER A 2 46.57 -60.72 53.54
C SER A 2 45.96 -59.43 52.97
N THR A 3 46.05 -59.03 51.69
CA THR A 3 46.60 -59.54 50.42
C THR A 3 46.29 -58.44 49.40
N ALA A 4 47.09 -58.33 48.33
CA ALA A 4 46.89 -57.45 47.19
C ALA A 4 45.58 -57.70 46.39
N ALA A 5 45.13 -56.70 45.64
CA ALA A 5 44.63 -56.89 44.27
C ALA A 5 44.66 -55.57 43.48
N ALA A 6 45.58 -55.50 42.52
CA ALA A 6 45.56 -54.55 41.41
C ALA A 6 44.61 -55.09 40.33
N GLY A 7 43.82 -54.20 39.72
CA GLY A 7 42.98 -54.50 38.56
C GLY A 7 43.13 -53.41 37.52
N GLN A 8 43.93 -53.68 36.49
CA GLN A 8 43.86 -52.97 35.21
C GLN A 8 42.62 -53.47 34.46
N VAL A 9 41.77 -52.55 33.99
CA VAL A 9 40.85 -52.82 32.90
C VAL A 9 40.96 -51.67 31.90
N ASN A 10 41.40 -52.03 30.69
CA ASN A 10 41.40 -51.21 29.50
C ASN A 10 39.98 -50.71 29.20
N GLY A 11 39.81 -49.38 29.16
CA GLY A 11 38.64 -48.74 28.57
C GLY A 11 39.12 -47.82 27.45
N HIS A 12 38.76 -48.18 26.22
CA HIS A 12 38.87 -47.34 25.04
C HIS A 12 38.50 -45.89 25.38
N ARG A 13 39.44 -44.96 25.16
CA ARG A 13 39.09 -43.54 25.01
C ARG A 13 38.46 -43.39 23.63
N ASP A 14 37.17 -43.72 23.55
CA ASP A 14 36.33 -43.25 22.47
C ASP A 14 36.39 -41.73 22.51
N ALA A 15 36.83 -41.16 21.39
CA ALA A 15 36.80 -39.74 21.14
C ALA A 15 35.38 -39.25 21.46
N ALA A 16 35.28 -38.27 22.35
CA ALA A 16 34.03 -37.57 22.57
C ALA A 16 33.58 -37.01 21.21
N ASP A 17 32.59 -37.67 20.62
CA ASP A 17 31.79 -37.12 19.53
C ASP A 17 31.19 -35.82 20.06
N PHE A 18 31.84 -34.72 19.70
CA PHE A 18 31.18 -33.43 19.70
C PHE A 18 29.97 -33.58 18.78
N PRO A 19 28.73 -33.37 19.25
CA PRO A 19 27.60 -33.34 18.35
C PRO A 19 27.86 -32.19 17.37
N SER A 20 28.14 -32.55 16.12
CA SER A 20 28.20 -31.59 15.03
C SER A 20 26.84 -30.88 15.03
N ILE A 21 26.87 -29.58 15.29
CA ILE A 21 25.71 -28.72 15.10
C ILE A 21 25.52 -28.64 13.59
N ALA A 22 24.92 -29.68 13.01
CA ALA A 22 24.26 -29.59 11.73
C ALA A 22 23.17 -28.55 11.94
N ASN A 23 23.38 -27.33 11.44
CA ASN A 23 22.42 -26.24 11.51
C ASN A 23 21.09 -26.72 10.93
N SER A 24 20.16 -27.16 11.78
CA SER A 24 18.82 -27.55 11.34
C SER A 24 18.15 -26.30 10.78
N LEU A 25 17.80 -26.34 9.49
CA LEU A 25 17.10 -25.24 8.83
C LEU A 25 15.83 -24.89 9.60
N LEU A 26 15.57 -23.60 9.76
CA LEU A 26 14.35 -23.11 10.40
C LEU A 26 13.18 -23.27 9.42
N ARG A 27 12.07 -23.79 9.94
CA ARG A 27 10.86 -24.15 9.18
C ARG A 27 9.62 -23.57 9.84
N ASN A 28 8.51 -23.49 9.11
CA ASN A 28 7.17 -23.18 9.59
C ASN A 28 6.60 -24.35 10.44
N SER A 29 7.23 -24.64 11.57
CA SER A 29 6.83 -25.73 12.48
C SER A 29 6.09 -25.26 13.74
N SER A 30 5.87 -23.95 13.90
CA SER A 30 5.19 -23.41 15.09
C SER A 30 3.74 -23.93 15.20
N SER A 31 3.29 -24.12 16.44
CA SER A 31 1.90 -24.45 16.79
C SER A 31 0.99 -23.22 16.88
N ARG A 32 1.54 -22.00 16.84
CA ARG A 32 0.75 -20.75 16.76
C ARG A 32 0.23 -20.51 15.34
N GLY A 33 -0.66 -19.53 15.19
CA GLY A 33 -1.26 -19.19 13.91
C GLY A 33 -0.30 -18.55 12.91
N TRP A 34 -0.86 -18.20 11.75
CA TRP A 34 -0.14 -17.56 10.67
C TRP A 34 0.03 -16.06 10.90
N VAL A 35 1.19 -15.53 10.53
CA VAL A 35 1.46 -14.10 10.38
C VAL A 35 1.93 -13.85 8.96
N VAL A 36 1.22 -12.99 8.24
CA VAL A 36 1.59 -12.61 6.87
C VAL A 36 2.43 -11.35 6.94
N GLN A 37 3.61 -11.34 6.33
CA GLN A 37 4.55 -10.23 6.35
C GLN A 37 4.72 -9.67 4.94
N LYS A 38 4.25 -8.43 4.74
CA LYS A 38 4.41 -7.72 3.47
C LYS A 38 5.58 -6.76 3.52
N PHE A 39 6.48 -6.83 2.55
CA PHE A 39 7.60 -5.91 2.39
C PHE A 39 7.46 -5.03 1.15
N GLY A 40 7.64 -3.72 1.32
CA GLY A 40 7.66 -2.77 0.22
C GLY A 40 8.95 -2.84 -0.62
N GLY A 41 8.88 -2.34 -1.85
CA GLY A 41 10.00 -2.45 -2.80
C GLY A 41 11.29 -1.79 -2.35
N THR A 42 11.20 -0.62 -1.72
CA THR A 42 12.36 0.08 -1.17
C THR A 42 12.92 -0.62 0.08
N SER A 43 12.05 -1.29 0.85
CA SER A 43 12.45 -2.11 1.99
C SER A 43 13.26 -3.33 1.54
N VAL A 44 12.79 -4.05 0.51
CA VAL A 44 13.54 -5.17 -0.06
C VAL A 44 14.85 -4.70 -0.70
N GLY A 45 14.88 -3.52 -1.34
CA GLY A 45 16.10 -3.02 -1.96
C GLY A 45 17.21 -2.60 -1.00
N LYS A 46 16.86 -2.01 0.15
CA LYS A 46 17.85 -1.46 1.09
C LYS A 46 18.13 -2.34 2.30
N PHE A 47 17.14 -3.11 2.74
CA PHE A 47 17.15 -3.79 4.03
C PHE A 47 16.90 -5.31 3.90
N ALA A 48 17.17 -5.90 2.73
CA ALA A 48 16.97 -7.34 2.48
C ALA A 48 17.58 -8.22 3.57
N VAL A 49 18.80 -7.89 3.99
CA VAL A 49 19.55 -8.62 5.02
C VAL A 49 18.85 -8.56 6.37
N ASN A 50 18.42 -7.37 6.81
CA ASN A 50 17.66 -7.19 8.04
C ASN A 50 16.30 -7.89 7.98
N ILE A 51 15.64 -7.90 6.81
CA ILE A 51 14.40 -8.63 6.60
C ILE A 51 14.61 -10.14 6.84
N ALA A 52 15.64 -10.73 6.25
CA ALA A 52 15.93 -12.14 6.40
C ALA A 52 16.32 -12.52 7.85
N GLU A 53 17.24 -11.78 8.47
CA GLU A 53 17.80 -12.12 9.79
C GLU A 53 16.96 -11.63 10.98
N ASP A 54 16.59 -10.35 11.00
CA ASP A 54 16.02 -9.71 12.19
C ASP A 54 14.48 -9.81 12.23
N ILE A 55 13.85 -10.05 11.07
CA ILE A 55 12.40 -10.05 10.93
C ILE A 55 11.86 -11.46 10.70
N VAL A 56 12.11 -12.05 9.53
CA VAL A 56 11.50 -13.33 9.15
C VAL A 56 12.04 -14.44 10.05
N ARG A 57 13.37 -14.58 10.13
CA ARG A 57 14.01 -15.61 10.97
C ARG A 57 13.66 -15.49 12.45
N ALA A 58 13.54 -14.26 12.97
CA ALA A 58 13.13 -14.04 14.35
C ALA A 58 11.66 -14.44 14.60
N SER A 59 10.77 -14.11 13.65
CA SER A 59 9.32 -14.35 13.77
C SER A 59 8.95 -15.83 13.65
N LEU A 60 9.75 -16.64 12.94
CA LEU A 60 9.55 -18.09 12.79
C LEU A 60 9.60 -18.88 14.10
N LYS A 61 10.24 -18.34 15.14
CA LYS A 61 10.29 -18.97 16.45
C LYS A 61 8.93 -19.03 17.13
N ASP A 62 8.10 -18.02 16.85
CA ASP A 62 6.82 -17.83 17.51
C ASP A 62 5.66 -18.26 16.61
N ASN A 63 5.68 -17.92 15.31
CA ASN A 63 4.52 -18.05 14.43
C ASN A 63 4.87 -18.71 13.10
N LYS A 64 3.85 -19.18 12.37
CA LYS A 64 4.03 -19.56 10.95
C LYS A 64 4.06 -18.30 10.10
N ILE A 65 5.03 -18.17 9.20
CA ILE A 65 5.24 -16.95 8.43
C ILE A 65 4.97 -17.21 6.96
N ALA A 66 4.22 -16.31 6.34
CA ALA A 66 4.13 -16.17 4.89
C ALA A 66 4.61 -14.78 4.49
N VAL A 67 5.48 -14.70 3.47
CA VAL A 67 6.12 -13.44 3.07
C VAL A 67 5.55 -13.00 1.72
N VAL A 68 5.15 -11.73 1.61
CA VAL A 68 4.67 -11.14 0.34
C VAL A 68 5.56 -9.95 -0.01
N CYS A 69 6.10 -9.91 -1.23
CA CYS A 69 7.05 -8.87 -1.63
C CYS A 69 6.59 -8.07 -2.84
N SER A 70 6.84 -6.77 -2.78
CA SER A 70 6.80 -5.90 -3.97
C SER A 70 8.13 -5.96 -4.74
N ALA A 71 8.12 -5.45 -5.97
CA ALA A 71 9.31 -5.36 -6.81
C ALA A 71 10.42 -4.50 -6.16
N ARG A 72 11.68 -4.89 -6.32
CA ARG A 72 12.81 -4.24 -5.65
C ARG A 72 12.99 -2.79 -6.13
N SER A 73 13.43 -1.92 -5.23
CA SER A 73 13.84 -0.54 -5.55
C SER A 73 15.06 -0.17 -4.71
N THR A 74 16.18 0.13 -5.36
CA THR A 74 17.47 0.39 -4.71
C THR A 74 17.54 1.72 -3.96
N GLY A 75 16.75 2.72 -4.37
CA GLY A 75 16.79 4.07 -3.81
C GLY A 75 15.41 4.66 -3.57
N LYS A 76 14.91 5.37 -4.58
CA LYS A 76 13.59 6.01 -4.58
C LYS A 76 12.60 5.16 -5.37
N LYS A 77 11.32 5.20 -4.99
CA LYS A 77 10.23 4.53 -5.74
C LYS A 77 10.27 4.85 -7.24
N VAL A 78 10.63 6.08 -7.61
CA VAL A 78 10.69 6.56 -9.01
C VAL A 78 11.74 5.83 -9.84
N GLU A 79 12.88 5.43 -9.25
CA GLU A 79 13.95 4.70 -9.93
C GLU A 79 13.83 3.18 -9.73
N GLY A 80 12.71 2.71 -9.17
CA GLY A 80 12.48 1.30 -8.88
C GLY A 80 12.26 0.45 -10.13
N THR A 81 12.35 -0.87 -9.96
CA THR A 81 12.17 -1.84 -11.05
C THR A 81 10.79 -1.72 -11.70
N THR A 82 9.72 -1.50 -10.93
CA THR A 82 8.37 -1.27 -11.49
C THR A 82 8.33 -0.06 -12.42
N SER A 83 9.00 1.06 -12.09
CA SER A 83 9.03 2.24 -12.96
C SER A 83 9.75 1.95 -14.27
N ARG A 84 10.90 1.27 -14.20
CA ARG A 84 11.63 0.83 -15.40
C ARG A 84 10.81 -0.14 -16.26
N LEU A 85 10.04 -1.03 -15.63
CA LEU A 85 9.13 -1.94 -16.34
C LEU A 85 7.96 -1.20 -17.00
N LEU A 86 7.46 -0.12 -16.40
CA LEU A 86 6.47 0.74 -17.04
C LEU A 86 7.06 1.50 -18.23
N GLU A 87 8.31 1.96 -18.14
CA GLU A 87 9.04 2.52 -19.29
C GLU A 87 9.19 1.49 -20.41
N ILE A 88 9.55 0.24 -20.07
CA ILE A 88 9.61 -0.89 -21.01
C ILE A 88 8.25 -1.10 -21.71
N TYR A 89 7.14 -0.99 -20.98
CA TYR A 89 5.80 -1.09 -21.56
C TYR A 89 5.53 0.06 -22.55
N THR A 90 5.87 1.30 -22.22
CA THR A 90 5.69 2.45 -23.13
C THR A 90 6.54 2.32 -24.40
N VAL A 91 7.77 1.81 -24.26
CA VAL A 91 8.63 1.49 -25.42
C VAL A 91 7.99 0.38 -26.26
N LEU A 92 7.47 -0.68 -25.64
CA LEU A 92 6.80 -1.77 -26.34
C LEU A 92 5.56 -1.29 -27.11
N GLU A 93 4.74 -0.44 -26.50
CA GLU A 93 3.57 0.19 -27.14
C GLU A 93 3.98 1.02 -28.36
N SER A 94 5.06 1.80 -28.22
CA SER A 94 5.61 2.63 -29.31
C SER A 94 6.13 1.76 -30.47
N VAL A 95 6.80 0.64 -30.15
CA VAL A 95 7.28 -0.32 -31.15
C VAL A 95 6.12 -0.96 -31.91
N ASN A 96 5.05 -1.37 -31.21
CA ASN A 96 3.90 -2.00 -31.85
C ASN A 96 3.06 -1.03 -32.69
N ALA A 97 3.08 0.27 -32.35
CA ALA A 97 2.45 1.31 -33.15
C ALA A 97 3.20 1.56 -34.48
N LEU A 98 4.50 1.34 -34.51
CA LEU A 98 5.34 1.45 -35.71
C LEU A 98 5.27 0.16 -36.53
N LYS A 99 4.45 0.16 -37.58
CA LYS A 99 4.31 -0.99 -38.50
C LYS A 99 5.51 -1.20 -39.43
N ASP A 100 6.49 -0.30 -39.41
CA ASP A 100 7.64 -0.30 -40.32
C ASP A 100 8.93 -0.66 -39.57
N SER A 101 9.32 -1.93 -39.69
CA SER A 101 10.47 -2.55 -39.03
C SER A 101 11.83 -2.11 -39.59
N GLU A 102 11.86 -1.40 -40.73
CA GLU A 102 13.11 -0.94 -41.37
C GLU A 102 13.47 0.51 -41.01
N SER A 103 12.71 1.17 -40.12
CA SER A 103 12.99 2.54 -39.72
C SER A 103 14.13 2.62 -38.68
N VAL A 104 15.02 3.60 -38.83
CA VAL A 104 16.10 3.90 -37.84
C VAL A 104 15.52 4.14 -36.44
N HIS A 105 14.29 4.64 -36.37
CA HIS A 105 13.58 4.85 -35.11
C HIS A 105 13.19 3.53 -34.43
N TYR A 106 12.80 2.51 -35.19
CA TYR A 106 12.49 1.17 -34.68
C TYR A 106 13.73 0.52 -34.05
N GLU A 107 14.88 0.52 -34.73
CA GLU A 107 16.13 -0.06 -34.19
C GLU A 107 16.54 0.62 -32.87
N SER A 108 16.37 1.95 -32.77
CA SER A 108 16.63 2.69 -31.54
C SER A 108 15.73 2.25 -30.39
N LEU A 109 14.43 2.06 -30.63
CA LEU A 109 13.48 1.63 -29.60
C LEU A 109 13.74 0.19 -29.15
N VAL A 110 14.10 -0.71 -30.07
CA VAL A 110 14.49 -2.09 -29.71
C VAL A 110 15.76 -2.11 -28.88
N SER A 111 16.76 -1.31 -29.25
CA SER A 111 17.99 -1.16 -28.46
C SER A 111 17.70 -0.59 -27.07
N GLU A 112 16.80 0.40 -26.98
CA GLU A 112 16.36 0.96 -25.71
C GLU A 112 15.65 -0.08 -24.83
N TYR A 113 14.73 -0.87 -25.40
CA TYR A 113 14.07 -1.98 -24.71
C TYR A 113 15.09 -2.95 -24.11
N GLN A 114 16.04 -3.42 -24.91
CA GLN A 114 17.08 -4.35 -24.47
C GLN A 114 17.98 -3.74 -23.40
N ARG A 115 18.34 -2.46 -23.53
CA ARG A 115 19.12 -1.72 -22.53
C ARG A 115 18.39 -1.66 -21.20
N LEU A 116 17.09 -1.35 -21.19
CA LEU A 116 16.30 -1.28 -19.96
C LEU A 116 16.21 -2.64 -19.28
N VAL A 117 15.97 -3.73 -20.03
CA VAL A 117 15.97 -5.09 -19.48
C VAL A 117 17.34 -5.46 -18.90
N HIS A 118 18.43 -5.11 -19.61
CA HIS A 118 19.78 -5.38 -19.14
C HIS A 118 20.10 -4.65 -17.83
N VAL A 119 19.74 -3.37 -17.73
CA VAL A 119 19.90 -2.58 -16.49
C VAL A 119 19.12 -3.19 -15.32
N ILE A 120 17.92 -3.75 -15.56
CA ILE A 120 17.17 -4.49 -14.53
C ILE A 120 17.92 -5.77 -14.13
N CYS A 121 18.41 -6.54 -15.10
CA CYS A 121 19.15 -7.78 -14.86
C CYS A 121 20.41 -7.51 -14.02
N GLU A 122 21.27 -6.59 -14.47
CA GLU A 122 22.51 -6.23 -13.77
C GLU A 122 22.27 -5.78 -12.33
N ASP A 123 21.23 -4.97 -12.09
CA ASP A 123 20.84 -4.53 -10.75
C ASP A 123 20.49 -5.72 -9.85
N HIS A 124 19.78 -6.73 -10.37
CA HIS A 124 19.40 -7.94 -9.62
C HIS A 124 20.56 -8.89 -9.39
N VAL A 125 21.41 -9.09 -10.39
CA VAL A 125 22.62 -9.91 -10.26
C VAL A 125 23.59 -9.26 -9.28
N SER A 126 23.78 -7.94 -9.32
CA SER A 126 24.62 -7.21 -8.38
C SER A 126 24.11 -7.33 -6.93
N ALA A 127 22.80 -7.23 -6.72
CA ALA A 127 22.19 -7.44 -5.41
C ALA A 127 22.40 -8.89 -4.90
N ALA A 128 22.23 -9.89 -5.76
CA ALA A 128 22.49 -11.29 -5.44
C ALA A 128 23.95 -11.51 -5.02
N GLN A 129 24.90 -10.96 -5.79
CA GLN A 129 26.33 -11.05 -5.52
C GLN A 129 26.73 -10.36 -4.20
N SER A 130 26.07 -9.26 -3.85
CA SER A 130 26.39 -8.46 -2.66
C SER A 130 25.86 -9.07 -1.36
N HIS A 131 24.73 -9.79 -1.41
CA HIS A 131 23.99 -10.18 -0.19
C HIS A 131 23.96 -11.68 0.10
N ILE A 132 24.16 -12.54 -0.89
CA ILE A 132 24.16 -14.01 -0.74
C ILE A 132 25.60 -14.51 -0.55
N ARG A 133 25.83 -15.29 0.50
CA ARG A 133 27.15 -15.79 0.88
C ARG A 133 27.46 -17.14 0.22
N ASP A 134 26.47 -18.03 0.15
CA ASP A 134 26.62 -19.35 -0.47
C ASP A 134 26.73 -19.23 -1.99
N GLU A 135 27.83 -19.76 -2.55
CA GLU A 135 28.12 -19.69 -3.98
C GLU A 135 27.14 -20.50 -4.84
N ASN A 136 26.63 -21.61 -4.31
CA ASN A 136 25.69 -22.47 -5.04
C ASN A 136 24.32 -21.79 -5.16
N ILE A 137 23.83 -21.21 -4.06
CA ILE A 137 22.57 -20.45 -4.04
C ILE A 137 22.71 -19.23 -4.93
N ARG A 138 23.83 -18.50 -4.84
CA ARG A 138 24.12 -17.33 -5.67
C ARG A 138 24.14 -17.69 -7.17
N ALA A 139 24.86 -18.75 -7.57
CA ALA A 139 24.94 -19.17 -8.96
C ALA A 139 23.57 -19.60 -9.52
N LYS A 140 22.79 -20.33 -8.72
CA LYS A 140 21.42 -20.72 -9.07
C LYS A 140 20.53 -19.49 -9.28
N LEU A 141 20.54 -18.54 -8.33
CA LEU A 141 19.73 -17.32 -8.43
C LEU A 141 20.14 -16.45 -9.62
N THR A 142 21.43 -16.25 -9.87
CA THR A 142 21.88 -15.47 -11.03
C THR A 142 21.33 -16.03 -12.32
N LYS A 143 21.36 -17.36 -12.48
CA LYS A 143 20.78 -18.02 -13.65
C LYS A 143 19.27 -17.82 -13.74
N GLU A 144 18.54 -17.97 -12.63
CA GLU A 144 17.08 -17.74 -12.60
C GLU A 144 16.72 -16.29 -12.98
N ILE A 145 17.49 -15.30 -12.51
CA ILE A 145 17.33 -13.89 -12.90
C ILE A 145 17.57 -13.68 -14.39
N GLU A 146 18.64 -14.27 -14.94
CA GLU A 146 18.96 -14.18 -16.38
C GLU A 146 17.88 -14.82 -17.24
N ASP A 147 17.35 -15.98 -16.82
CA ASP A 147 16.28 -16.70 -17.51
C ASP A 147 14.97 -15.88 -17.52
N GLU A 148 14.59 -15.25 -16.41
CA GLU A 148 13.41 -14.36 -16.33
C GLU A 148 13.58 -13.08 -17.16
N CYS A 149 14.77 -12.46 -17.16
CA CYS A 149 15.06 -11.32 -18.01
C CYS A 149 15.04 -11.69 -19.50
N LYS A 150 15.45 -12.92 -19.84
CA LYS A 150 15.33 -13.46 -21.20
C LYS A 150 13.87 -13.69 -21.59
N GLU A 151 13.04 -14.20 -20.70
CA GLU A 151 11.59 -14.35 -20.95
C GLU A 151 10.95 -12.99 -21.29
N LEU A 152 11.37 -11.90 -20.64
CA LEU A 152 10.89 -10.55 -20.96
C LEU A 152 11.30 -10.11 -22.37
N ILE A 153 12.51 -10.44 -22.82
CA ILE A 153 12.96 -10.17 -24.20
C ILE A 153 12.17 -11.03 -25.20
N ASP A 154 11.96 -12.30 -24.89
CA ASP A 154 11.20 -13.23 -25.72
C ASP A 154 9.73 -12.82 -25.80
N TYR A 155 9.16 -12.23 -24.75
CA TYR A 155 7.82 -11.65 -24.75
C TYR A 155 7.67 -10.51 -25.77
N ARG A 156 8.66 -9.62 -25.89
CA ARG A 156 8.68 -8.60 -26.95
C ARG A 156 8.65 -9.23 -28.34
N VAL A 157 9.54 -10.20 -28.57
CA VAL A 157 9.64 -10.90 -29.87
C VAL A 157 8.34 -11.63 -30.20
N ALA A 158 7.68 -12.23 -29.20
CA ALA A 158 6.40 -12.86 -29.37
C ALA A 158 5.28 -11.85 -29.65
N ALA A 159 5.24 -10.73 -28.92
CA ALA A 159 4.25 -9.67 -29.13
C ALA A 159 4.30 -9.14 -30.57
N GLU A 160 5.50 -8.92 -31.08
CA GLU A 160 5.75 -8.51 -32.46
C GLU A 160 5.36 -9.60 -33.46
N ARG A 161 5.91 -10.81 -33.32
CA ARG A 161 5.71 -11.90 -34.28
C ARG A 161 4.24 -12.27 -34.44
N TRP A 162 3.49 -12.25 -33.33
CA TRP A 162 2.09 -12.67 -33.28
C TRP A 162 1.10 -11.50 -33.29
N HIS A 163 1.58 -10.26 -33.40
CA HIS A 163 0.76 -9.04 -33.39
C HIS A 163 -0.20 -9.02 -32.20
N LEU A 164 0.33 -9.27 -31.00
CA LEU A 164 -0.47 -9.26 -29.78
C LEU A 164 -0.95 -7.83 -29.49
N GLU A 165 -2.21 -7.71 -29.06
CA GLU A 165 -2.73 -6.45 -28.56
C GLU A 165 -2.02 -6.08 -27.25
N ILE A 166 -1.42 -4.90 -27.21
CA ILE A 166 -0.78 -4.36 -26.02
C ILE A 166 -1.83 -3.55 -25.27
N ASP A 167 -2.36 -4.15 -24.21
CA ASP A 167 -3.42 -3.63 -23.37
C ASP A 167 -2.97 -3.53 -21.90
N SER A 168 -3.90 -3.19 -21.00
CA SER A 168 -3.62 -3.13 -19.56
C SER A 168 -3.19 -4.49 -18.99
N ARG A 169 -3.64 -5.60 -19.58
CA ARG A 169 -3.21 -6.95 -19.20
C ARG A 169 -1.74 -7.20 -19.54
N SER A 170 -1.29 -6.74 -20.71
CA SER A 170 0.11 -6.82 -21.11
C SER A 170 1.01 -5.99 -20.19
N LYS A 171 0.54 -4.80 -19.81
CA LYS A 171 1.20 -3.94 -18.81
C LYS A 171 1.39 -4.64 -17.47
N ASP A 172 0.32 -5.24 -16.95
CA ASP A 172 0.33 -5.98 -15.70
C ASP A 172 1.30 -7.18 -15.74
N ARG A 173 1.34 -7.92 -16.85
CA ARG A 173 2.29 -9.03 -17.03
C ARG A 173 3.73 -8.54 -17.02
N ILE A 174 4.05 -7.44 -17.70
CA ILE A 174 5.40 -6.85 -17.67
C ILE A 174 5.77 -6.42 -16.25
N VAL A 175 4.87 -5.76 -15.52
CA VAL A 175 5.09 -5.33 -14.14
C VAL A 175 5.32 -6.52 -13.19
N SER A 176 4.67 -7.67 -13.44
CA SER A 176 4.82 -8.88 -12.60
C SER A 176 6.26 -9.38 -12.50
N PHE A 177 7.07 -9.25 -13.56
CA PHE A 177 8.48 -9.66 -13.56
C PHE A 177 9.29 -9.00 -12.44
N GLY A 178 8.98 -7.75 -12.10
CA GLY A 178 9.67 -7.06 -11.01
C GLY A 178 9.46 -7.73 -9.66
N GLU A 179 8.27 -8.29 -9.41
CA GLU A 179 7.97 -9.01 -8.18
C GLU A 179 8.51 -10.43 -8.19
N LYS A 180 8.49 -11.12 -9.34
CA LYS A 180 9.13 -12.43 -9.51
C LYS A 180 10.61 -12.38 -9.12
N LEU A 181 11.35 -11.45 -9.74
CA LEU A 181 12.78 -11.26 -9.48
C LEU A 181 13.06 -10.90 -8.00
N SER A 182 12.21 -10.08 -7.39
CA SER A 182 12.30 -9.69 -5.97
C SER A 182 12.06 -10.88 -5.03
N CYS A 183 11.05 -11.70 -5.32
CA CYS A 183 10.69 -12.86 -4.50
C CYS A 183 11.72 -13.99 -4.62
N GLN A 184 12.23 -14.27 -5.83
CA GLN A 184 13.33 -15.22 -6.03
C GLN A 184 14.57 -14.80 -5.23
N PHE A 185 14.94 -13.52 -5.30
CA PHE A 185 16.06 -12.97 -4.53
C PHE A 185 15.86 -13.14 -3.02
N LEU A 186 14.68 -12.80 -2.48
CA LEU A 186 14.43 -12.92 -1.05
C LEU A 186 14.34 -14.40 -0.60
N ALA A 187 13.76 -15.28 -1.41
CA ALA A 187 13.73 -16.71 -1.12
C ALA A 187 15.13 -17.32 -1.07
N ALA A 188 16.01 -16.96 -2.01
CA ALA A 188 17.41 -17.37 -1.99
C ALA A 188 18.16 -16.80 -0.79
N LEU A 189 17.91 -15.54 -0.43
CA LEU A 189 18.53 -14.90 0.74
C LEU A 189 18.09 -15.58 2.06
N LEU A 190 16.83 -15.98 2.18
CA LEU A 190 16.34 -16.72 3.34
C LEU A 190 17.01 -18.09 3.46
N GLN A 191 17.17 -18.81 2.35
CA GLN A 191 17.91 -20.08 2.29
C GLN A 191 19.36 -19.91 2.74
N ASP A 192 20.06 -18.87 2.28
CA ASP A 192 21.42 -18.51 2.72
C ASP A 192 21.51 -18.26 4.24
N ARG A 193 20.44 -17.75 4.86
CA ARG A 193 20.36 -17.51 6.32
C ARG A 193 19.80 -18.68 7.12
N GLY A 194 19.70 -19.86 6.50
CA GLY A 194 19.30 -21.10 7.14
C GLY A 194 17.79 -21.20 7.42
N VAL A 195 16.97 -20.49 6.64
CA VAL A 195 15.52 -20.61 6.64
C VAL A 195 15.10 -21.40 5.40
N GLU A 196 14.33 -22.47 5.58
CA GLU A 196 13.80 -23.20 4.44
C GLU A 196 12.63 -22.42 3.83
N SER A 197 12.87 -21.80 2.68
CA SER A 197 11.87 -20.99 1.96
C SER A 197 11.64 -21.48 0.54
N GLU A 198 10.45 -21.20 0.03
CA GLU A 198 10.02 -21.57 -1.31
C GLU A 198 9.44 -20.34 -2.02
N TYR A 199 9.86 -20.12 -3.26
CA TYR A 199 9.29 -19.09 -4.13
C TYR A 199 7.92 -19.55 -4.65
N VAL A 200 6.91 -18.71 -4.50
CA VAL A 200 5.53 -18.97 -4.94
C VAL A 200 5.10 -17.89 -5.92
N ASP A 201 4.98 -18.26 -7.19
CA ASP A 201 4.45 -17.40 -8.23
C ASP A 201 2.92 -17.44 -8.23
N LEU A 202 2.29 -16.28 -8.06
CA LEU A 202 0.83 -16.13 -8.12
C LEU A 202 0.32 -15.64 -9.48
N SER A 203 1.20 -15.42 -10.46
CA SER A 203 0.88 -14.80 -11.75
C SER A 203 -0.20 -15.54 -12.54
N ASP A 204 -0.30 -16.86 -12.37
CA ASP A 204 -1.22 -17.72 -13.13
C ASP A 204 -2.18 -18.49 -12.21
N VAL A 205 -2.40 -18.01 -10.98
CA VAL A 205 -3.19 -18.72 -9.98
C VAL A 205 -4.68 -18.71 -10.31
N VAL A 206 -5.18 -17.64 -10.94
CA VAL A 206 -6.57 -17.61 -11.34
C VAL A 206 -6.77 -17.15 -12.77
N HIS A 207 -7.36 -18.04 -13.57
CA HIS A 207 -7.90 -17.76 -14.88
C HIS A 207 -9.41 -17.53 -14.74
N PHE A 208 -9.80 -16.35 -14.26
CA PHE A 208 -11.23 -16.03 -14.19
C PHE A 208 -11.80 -15.93 -15.60
N LYS A 209 -12.86 -16.71 -15.84
CA LYS A 209 -13.66 -16.64 -17.05
C LYS A 209 -14.88 -15.74 -16.83
N THR A 210 -14.76 -14.52 -16.30
CA THR A 210 -16.03 -13.79 -16.06
C THR A 210 -16.02 -12.28 -16.16
N SER A 211 -17.01 -11.87 -16.94
CA SER A 211 -17.69 -10.59 -17.19
C SER A 211 -18.42 -9.98 -15.98
N GLN A 212 -18.03 -10.30 -14.75
CA GLN A 212 -18.59 -9.71 -13.53
C GLN A 212 -17.43 -9.11 -12.74
N GLY A 213 -17.54 -7.83 -12.40
CA GLY A 213 -16.44 -7.02 -11.85
C GLY A 213 -15.90 -7.47 -10.49
N LEU A 214 -15.21 -6.56 -9.80
CA LEU A 214 -14.52 -6.81 -8.52
C LEU A 214 -15.49 -6.95 -7.32
N GLY A 215 -16.29 -8.03 -7.32
CA GLY A 215 -17.27 -8.32 -6.27
C GLY A 215 -16.71 -9.12 -5.09
N LEU A 216 -17.56 -9.32 -4.07
CA LEU A 216 -17.22 -10.12 -2.88
C LEU A 216 -16.85 -11.58 -3.23
N GLU A 217 -17.53 -12.17 -4.21
CA GLU A 217 -17.28 -13.55 -4.66
C GLU A 217 -15.88 -13.69 -5.28
N PHE A 218 -15.46 -12.72 -6.09
CA PHE A 218 -14.12 -12.66 -6.66
C PHE A 218 -13.03 -12.73 -5.58
N TYR A 219 -13.14 -11.91 -4.54
CA TYR A 219 -12.14 -11.90 -3.46
C TYR A 219 -12.14 -13.20 -2.63
N LYS A 220 -13.31 -13.82 -2.45
CA LYS A 220 -13.40 -15.12 -1.78
C LYS A 220 -12.70 -16.22 -2.59
N GLU A 221 -13.00 -16.33 -3.88
CA GLU A 221 -12.37 -17.31 -4.77
C GLU A 221 -10.85 -17.10 -4.84
N MET A 222 -10.41 -15.85 -4.98
CA MET A 222 -9.00 -15.47 -4.89
C MET A 222 -8.36 -15.97 -3.59
N SER A 223 -8.96 -15.65 -2.43
CA SER A 223 -8.39 -16.03 -1.13
C SER A 223 -8.23 -17.55 -0.97
N LEU A 224 -9.15 -18.34 -1.54
CA LEU A 224 -9.09 -19.80 -1.53
C LEU A 224 -7.96 -20.31 -2.43
N ALA A 225 -7.83 -19.81 -3.65
CA ALA A 225 -6.76 -20.21 -4.57
C ALA A 225 -5.37 -19.86 -4.00
N LEU A 226 -5.24 -18.69 -3.38
CA LEU A 226 -4.01 -18.26 -2.71
C LEU A 226 -3.68 -19.14 -1.50
N LYS A 227 -4.68 -19.53 -0.71
CA LYS A 227 -4.51 -20.46 0.41
C LYS A 227 -3.93 -21.79 -0.04
N GLU A 228 -4.44 -22.38 -1.12
CA GLU A 228 -3.95 -23.67 -1.62
C GLU A 228 -2.46 -23.62 -1.99
N LYS A 229 -2.03 -22.54 -2.66
CA LYS A 229 -0.62 -22.33 -3.00
C LYS A 229 0.27 -22.17 -1.77
N VAL A 230 -0.21 -21.46 -0.75
CA VAL A 230 0.53 -21.28 0.50
C VAL A 230 0.64 -22.59 1.29
N LEU A 231 -0.43 -23.38 1.36
CA LEU A 231 -0.44 -24.65 2.07
C LEU A 231 0.39 -25.73 1.36
N ALA A 232 0.55 -25.64 0.03
CA ALA A 232 1.42 -26.54 -0.74
C ALA A 232 2.91 -26.44 -0.36
N CYS A 233 3.33 -25.34 0.27
CA CYS A 233 4.70 -25.18 0.79
C CYS A 233 4.97 -25.96 2.08
N GLU A 234 3.94 -26.56 2.70
CA GLU A 234 4.04 -27.36 3.93
C GLU A 234 4.80 -26.63 5.06
N GLY A 235 6.00 -27.12 5.41
CA GLY A 235 6.86 -26.54 6.44
C GLY A 235 7.82 -25.47 5.93
N ARG A 236 7.83 -25.17 4.64
CA ARG A 236 8.69 -24.12 4.05
C ARG A 236 8.02 -22.75 4.21
N VAL A 237 8.83 -21.71 4.26
CA VAL A 237 8.35 -20.32 4.29
C VAL A 237 8.01 -19.89 2.86
N PRO A 238 6.73 -19.67 2.53
CA PRO A 238 6.35 -19.21 1.20
C PRO A 238 6.74 -17.74 1.03
N VAL A 239 7.47 -17.45 -0.05
CA VAL A 239 7.80 -16.11 -0.52
C VAL A 239 7.01 -15.85 -1.79
N ILE A 240 5.99 -15.02 -1.65
CA ILE A 240 4.84 -14.91 -2.54
C ILE A 240 4.93 -13.60 -3.32
N THR A 241 4.68 -13.66 -4.63
CA THR A 241 4.59 -12.47 -5.48
C THR A 241 3.41 -11.58 -5.08
N GLY A 242 3.58 -10.26 -5.10
CA GLY A 242 2.49 -9.32 -4.86
C GLY A 242 1.39 -9.35 -5.93
N TYR A 243 1.74 -9.77 -7.13
CA TYR A 243 0.92 -9.86 -8.32
C TYR A 243 0.23 -11.22 -8.34
N PHE A 244 -1.09 -11.23 -8.51
CA PHE A 244 -1.93 -12.43 -8.36
C PHE A 244 -2.78 -12.75 -9.60
N GLY A 245 -2.25 -12.48 -10.79
CA GLY A 245 -2.87 -12.83 -12.06
C GLY A 245 -3.80 -11.76 -12.62
N THR A 246 -4.60 -12.12 -13.61
CA THR A 246 -5.30 -11.14 -14.46
C THR A 246 -6.65 -10.77 -13.87
N VAL A 247 -6.82 -9.50 -13.56
CA VAL A 247 -8.06 -8.93 -13.00
C VAL A 247 -8.83 -8.19 -14.11
N PRO A 248 -10.18 -8.20 -14.11
CA PRO A 248 -10.96 -7.38 -15.05
C PRO A 248 -10.57 -5.90 -14.98
N GLY A 249 -10.19 -5.30 -16.11
CA GLY A 249 -9.71 -3.92 -16.20
C GLY A 249 -8.21 -3.74 -15.93
N GLY A 250 -7.51 -4.79 -15.46
CA GLY A 250 -6.11 -4.76 -15.05
C GLY A 250 -5.91 -4.36 -13.58
N LEU A 251 -4.80 -4.77 -12.98
CA LEU A 251 -4.43 -4.40 -11.61
C LEU A 251 -4.02 -2.94 -11.54
N MET A 252 -3.19 -2.48 -12.49
CA MET A 252 -2.62 -1.13 -12.44
C MET A 252 -3.58 -0.05 -12.90
N ASP A 253 -4.35 -0.31 -13.97
CA ASP A 253 -5.24 0.66 -14.60
C ASP A 253 -6.72 0.46 -14.21
N GLY A 254 -7.04 -0.66 -13.55
CA GLY A 254 -8.38 -0.93 -13.02
C GLY A 254 -8.63 -0.35 -11.62
N GLU A 255 -9.69 -0.84 -10.97
CA GLU A 255 -10.17 -0.28 -9.69
C GLU A 255 -9.21 -0.50 -8.51
N ILE A 256 -8.25 -1.43 -8.62
CA ILE A 256 -7.27 -1.71 -7.57
C ILE A 256 -6.16 -0.66 -7.57
N GLY A 257 -5.56 -0.38 -8.72
CA GLY A 257 -4.48 0.59 -8.86
C GLY A 257 -3.20 0.26 -8.07
N ARG A 258 -2.43 1.31 -7.75
CA ARG A 258 -1.15 1.19 -7.03
C ARG A 258 -1.38 0.78 -5.58
N GLY A 259 -0.80 -0.34 -5.18
CA GLY A 259 -0.98 -0.91 -3.83
C GLY A 259 -1.57 -2.31 -3.85
N TYR A 260 -1.76 -2.91 -5.03
CA TYR A 260 -2.20 -4.30 -5.19
C TYR A 260 -1.38 -5.32 -4.39
N THR A 261 -0.08 -5.10 -4.12
CA THR A 261 0.70 -6.00 -3.25
C THR A 261 0.18 -6.02 -1.81
N ASP A 262 -0.31 -4.89 -1.29
CA ASP A 262 -0.93 -4.85 0.05
C ASP A 262 -2.24 -5.64 0.03
N LEU A 263 -3.04 -5.52 -1.03
CA LEU A 263 -4.27 -6.29 -1.23
C LEU A 263 -3.98 -7.79 -1.32
N CYS A 264 -2.96 -8.19 -2.08
CA CYS A 264 -2.51 -9.58 -2.16
C CYS A 264 -2.19 -10.14 -0.77
N ALA A 265 -1.43 -9.39 0.03
CA ALA A 265 -1.09 -9.80 1.38
C ALA A 265 -2.32 -9.93 2.29
N ALA A 266 -3.33 -9.06 2.13
CA ALA A 266 -4.62 -9.23 2.81
C ALA A 266 -5.36 -10.49 2.35
N LEU A 267 -5.43 -10.76 1.04
CA LEU A 267 -6.12 -11.95 0.53
C LEU A 267 -5.44 -13.25 0.98
N VAL A 268 -4.11 -13.28 1.01
CA VAL A 268 -3.34 -14.37 1.61
C VAL A 268 -3.68 -14.52 3.10
N ALA A 269 -3.67 -13.41 3.86
CA ALA A 269 -3.98 -13.42 5.29
C ALA A 269 -5.40 -13.95 5.57
N VAL A 270 -6.39 -13.51 4.78
CA VAL A 270 -7.77 -14.00 4.87
C VAL A 270 -7.86 -15.48 4.53
N GLY A 271 -7.20 -15.92 3.46
CA GLY A 271 -7.20 -17.32 3.02
C GLY A 271 -6.62 -18.28 4.06
N VAL A 272 -5.49 -17.93 4.67
CA VAL A 272 -4.83 -18.75 5.70
C VAL A 272 -5.37 -18.53 7.12
N GLN A 273 -6.34 -17.62 7.29
CA GLN A 273 -6.87 -17.20 8.59
C GLN A 273 -5.76 -16.75 9.54
N ALA A 274 -4.92 -15.82 9.06
CA ALA A 274 -3.80 -15.28 9.81
C ALA A 274 -4.27 -14.54 11.09
N GLU A 275 -3.48 -14.61 12.14
CA GLU A 275 -3.71 -13.86 13.38
C GLU A 275 -3.42 -12.36 13.17
N GLU A 276 -2.43 -12.05 12.33
CA GLU A 276 -1.97 -10.69 12.08
C GLU A 276 -1.41 -10.54 10.65
N LEU A 277 -1.76 -9.44 9.99
CA LEU A 277 -1.10 -8.96 8.77
C LEU A 277 -0.10 -7.87 9.15
N GLN A 278 1.19 -8.10 8.90
CA GLN A 278 2.26 -7.14 9.14
C GLN A 278 2.67 -6.44 7.85
N VAL A 279 2.49 -5.13 7.80
CA VAL A 279 2.95 -4.27 6.70
C VAL A 279 4.24 -3.60 7.13
N TRP A 280 5.36 -4.03 6.54
CA TRP A 280 6.70 -3.53 6.86
C TRP A 280 7.08 -2.38 5.94
N LYS A 281 7.44 -1.25 6.56
CA LYS A 281 7.81 0.02 5.93
C LYS A 281 9.13 0.55 6.46
N GLU A 282 9.56 1.72 5.97
CA GLU A 282 10.74 2.44 6.46
C GLU A 282 10.44 3.43 7.61
N VAL A 283 9.20 3.44 8.11
CA VAL A 283 8.72 4.30 9.19
C VAL A 283 8.12 3.44 10.32
N ASP A 284 8.17 3.93 11.56
CA ASP A 284 7.71 3.20 12.75
C ASP A 284 6.22 2.88 12.74
N GLY A 285 5.42 3.66 12.02
CA GLY A 285 3.98 3.43 11.90
C GLY A 285 3.29 4.70 11.43
N ILE A 286 2.07 4.92 11.91
CA ILE A 286 1.30 6.14 11.66
C ILE A 286 1.55 7.10 12.81
N PHE A 287 1.85 8.36 12.48
CA PHE A 287 2.11 9.42 13.45
C PHE A 287 0.91 10.37 13.53
N THR A 288 0.83 11.13 14.62
CA THR A 288 -0.17 12.21 14.81
C THR A 288 -0.05 13.34 13.77
N ALA A 289 1.11 13.47 13.13
CA ALA A 289 1.39 14.38 12.02
C ALA A 289 2.62 13.85 11.27
N ASP A 290 2.92 14.37 10.08
CA ASP A 290 4.14 13.99 9.36
C ASP A 290 5.39 14.37 10.20
N PRO A 291 6.20 13.39 10.66
CA PRO A 291 7.35 13.67 11.52
C PRO A 291 8.47 14.43 10.82
N THR A 292 8.50 14.47 9.48
CA THR A 292 9.47 15.26 8.71
C THR A 292 9.14 16.75 8.75
N LYS A 293 7.87 17.09 8.93
CA LYS A 293 7.35 18.47 8.97
C LYS A 293 7.09 18.95 10.40
N VAL A 294 6.70 18.05 11.31
CA VAL A 294 6.36 18.35 12.71
C VAL A 294 7.23 17.51 13.66
N PRO A 295 8.27 18.11 14.29
CA PRO A 295 9.18 17.37 15.16
C PRO A 295 8.53 16.77 16.42
N THR A 296 7.43 17.35 16.89
CA THR A 296 6.66 16.89 18.05
C THR A 296 5.70 15.74 17.73
N ALA A 297 5.66 15.27 16.48
CA ALA A 297 4.78 14.18 16.06
C ALA A 297 5.04 12.90 16.88
N ARG A 298 3.96 12.27 17.34
CA ARG A 298 4.02 11.05 18.15
C ARG A 298 3.49 9.85 17.38
N LEU A 299 4.11 8.70 17.58
CA LEU A 299 3.63 7.42 17.03
C LEU A 299 2.29 7.06 17.66
N LEU A 300 1.30 6.72 16.83
CA LEU A 300 0.01 6.21 17.28
C LEU A 300 0.14 4.71 17.59
N PRO A 301 -0.16 4.24 18.81
CA PRO A 301 -0.07 2.82 19.14
C PRO A 301 -1.20 2.02 18.46
N THR A 302 -2.38 2.61 18.35
CA THR A 302 -3.58 1.98 17.78
C THR A 302 -4.40 2.99 17.00
N ILE A 303 -5.02 2.55 15.91
CA ILE A 303 -5.93 3.36 15.09
C ILE A 303 -7.10 2.51 14.60
N THR A 304 -8.26 3.12 14.36
CA THR A 304 -9.37 2.43 13.69
C THR A 304 -9.17 2.38 12.17
N PRO A 305 -9.71 1.37 11.47
CA PRO A 305 -9.63 1.28 10.01
C PRO A 305 -10.20 2.52 9.33
N SER A 306 -11.31 3.06 9.84
CA SER A 306 -11.93 4.26 9.27
C SER A 306 -11.04 5.49 9.41
N GLU A 307 -10.36 5.69 10.56
CA GLU A 307 -9.37 6.76 10.70
C GLU A 307 -8.15 6.52 9.79
N ALA A 308 -7.68 5.28 9.68
CA ALA A 308 -6.52 4.96 8.84
C ALA A 308 -6.81 5.19 7.34
N ALA A 309 -8.02 4.87 6.87
CA ALA A 309 -8.44 5.14 5.50
C ALA A 309 -8.43 6.63 5.17
N GLU A 310 -8.92 7.47 6.08
CA GLU A 310 -8.90 8.94 5.94
C GLU A 310 -7.47 9.49 5.92
N LEU A 311 -6.59 9.00 6.80
CA LEU A 311 -5.18 9.42 6.79
C LEU A 311 -4.45 9.01 5.51
N THR A 312 -4.77 7.84 4.95
CA THR A 312 -4.21 7.42 3.67
C THR A 312 -4.65 8.35 2.54
N PHE A 313 -5.92 8.73 2.50
CA PHE A 313 -6.45 9.59 1.43
C PHE A 313 -5.79 10.98 1.40
N TYR A 314 -5.55 11.59 2.56
CA TYR A 314 -5.07 12.98 2.68
C TYR A 314 -3.55 13.12 2.91
N GLY A 315 -2.74 12.11 2.58
CA GLY A 315 -1.29 12.27 2.44
C GLY A 315 -0.41 11.30 3.21
N SER A 316 -0.96 10.35 3.97
CA SER A 316 -0.18 9.30 4.63
C SER A 316 -0.32 7.98 3.86
N GLU A 317 0.36 7.80 2.72
CA GLU A 317 0.33 6.55 1.93
C GLU A 317 0.91 5.34 2.70
N VAL A 318 0.14 4.83 3.66
CA VAL A 318 0.59 3.79 4.59
C VAL A 318 -0.07 2.45 4.25
N ILE A 319 -1.34 2.39 3.90
CA ILE A 319 -1.96 1.11 3.51
C ILE A 319 -3.01 1.36 2.43
N HIS A 320 -3.05 0.49 1.42
CA HIS A 320 -4.10 0.51 0.41
C HIS A 320 -5.50 0.30 1.02
N HIS A 321 -6.51 1.08 0.62
CA HIS A 321 -7.83 1.04 1.25
C HIS A 321 -8.53 -0.34 1.10
N LEU A 322 -8.43 -0.98 -0.07
CA LEU A 322 -8.99 -2.33 -0.29
C LEU A 322 -8.39 -3.37 0.66
N THR A 323 -7.12 -3.23 1.06
CA THR A 323 -6.48 -4.12 2.03
C THR A 323 -7.19 -4.07 3.37
N MET A 324 -7.55 -2.87 3.84
CA MET A 324 -8.28 -2.71 5.09
C MET A 324 -9.66 -3.36 5.01
N ASP A 325 -10.37 -3.15 3.89
CA ASP A 325 -11.71 -3.68 3.71
C ASP A 325 -11.76 -5.22 3.76
N GLN A 326 -10.80 -5.89 3.11
CA GLN A 326 -10.74 -7.35 3.07
C GLN A 326 -10.45 -7.97 4.43
N VAL A 327 -9.50 -7.43 5.20
CA VAL A 327 -9.15 -8.00 6.52
C VAL A 327 -10.21 -7.71 7.58
N MET A 328 -10.99 -6.63 7.38
CA MET A 328 -12.06 -6.22 8.29
C MET A 328 -13.29 -7.10 8.16
N HIS A 329 -13.67 -7.43 6.93
CA HIS A 329 -14.79 -8.33 6.63
C HIS A 329 -14.43 -9.81 6.78
N ALA A 330 -13.17 -10.13 7.05
CA ALA A 330 -12.73 -11.49 7.38
C ALA A 330 -13.42 -12.00 8.65
N THR A 331 -13.67 -13.31 8.70
CA THR A 331 -14.25 -13.98 9.88
C THR A 331 -13.28 -15.05 10.37
N PRO A 332 -12.56 -14.83 11.50
CA PRO A 332 -12.54 -13.64 12.35
C PRO A 332 -11.80 -12.44 11.71
N PRO A 333 -12.06 -11.19 12.18
CA PRO A 333 -11.34 -10.00 11.70
C PRO A 333 -9.85 -10.10 11.99
N ILE A 334 -9.03 -9.74 11.00
CA ILE A 334 -7.56 -9.82 11.08
C ILE A 334 -6.99 -8.43 11.39
N LYS A 335 -6.09 -8.35 12.36
CA LYS A 335 -5.44 -7.08 12.74
C LYS A 335 -4.34 -6.77 11.73
N ILE A 336 -4.22 -5.50 11.34
CA ILE A 336 -3.06 -5.02 10.57
C ILE A 336 -2.08 -4.36 11.54
N ARG A 337 -0.80 -4.68 11.43
CA ARG A 337 0.27 -3.98 12.13
C ARG A 337 1.24 -3.36 11.14
N ILE A 338 1.45 -2.07 11.27
CA ILE A 338 2.45 -1.34 10.49
C ILE A 338 3.74 -1.29 11.31
N LYS A 339 4.85 -1.76 10.75
CA LYS A 339 6.15 -1.84 11.42
C LYS A 339 7.27 -1.25 10.57
N ASN A 340 8.39 -0.93 11.22
CA ASN A 340 9.60 -0.43 10.56
C ASN A 340 10.66 -1.50 10.38
N VAL A 341 11.17 -1.64 9.16
CA VAL A 341 12.29 -2.54 8.85
C VAL A 341 13.60 -2.13 9.52
N LYS A 342 13.80 -0.82 9.78
CA LYS A 342 14.99 -0.30 10.48
C LYS A 342 14.92 -0.51 12.00
N ASN A 343 13.73 -0.66 12.54
CA ASN A 343 13.49 -0.87 13.97
C ASN A 343 12.52 -2.03 14.21
N PRO A 344 12.94 -3.30 13.98
CA PRO A 344 12.04 -4.46 14.03
C PRO A 344 11.39 -4.73 15.39
N ARG A 345 12.04 -4.27 16.46
CA ARG A 345 11.56 -4.39 17.85
C ARG A 345 10.50 -3.37 18.21
N GLY A 346 10.30 -2.33 17.39
CA GLY A 346 9.22 -1.37 17.58
C GLY A 346 7.85 -2.01 17.50
N ASN A 347 6.93 -1.59 18.36
CA ASN A 347 5.55 -2.09 18.38
C ASN A 347 4.73 -1.63 17.17
N GLY A 348 5.14 -0.49 16.59
CA GLY A 348 4.49 0.17 15.48
C GLY A 348 3.06 0.62 15.78
N THR A 349 2.23 0.66 14.74
CA THR A 349 0.80 1.01 14.85
C THR A 349 -0.07 -0.19 14.53
N ILE A 350 -1.02 -0.49 15.40
CA ILE A 350 -2.01 -1.55 15.16
C ILE A 350 -3.32 -0.92 14.65
N VAL A 351 -3.77 -1.34 13.48
CA VAL A 351 -5.11 -1.06 12.98
C VAL A 351 -6.05 -2.10 13.59
N MET A 352 -6.86 -1.66 14.55
CA MET A 352 -7.77 -2.53 15.31
C MET A 352 -9.18 -2.47 14.72
N PRO A 353 -9.76 -3.61 14.31
CA PRO A 353 -11.16 -3.67 13.91
C PRO A 353 -12.08 -3.11 15.01
N ASP A 354 -13.07 -2.27 14.66
CA ASP A 354 -13.99 -1.71 15.65
C ASP A 354 -14.79 -2.86 16.31
N PRO A 355 -14.68 -3.07 17.63
CA PRO A 355 -15.40 -4.13 18.31
C PRO A 355 -16.94 -4.00 18.21
N LYS A 356 -17.47 -2.82 17.88
CA LYS A 356 -18.92 -2.59 17.74
C LYS A 356 -19.54 -3.24 16.51
N LEU A 357 -18.76 -3.54 15.47
CA LEU A 357 -19.26 -4.21 14.25
C LEU A 357 -19.24 -5.74 14.36
N ALA A 358 -18.50 -6.29 15.33
CA ALA A 358 -18.31 -7.73 15.50
C ALA A 358 -19.47 -8.42 16.23
N THR A 359 -20.44 -7.68 16.77
CA THR A 359 -21.61 -8.25 17.44
C THR A 359 -22.87 -7.59 16.92
N GLY A 360 -23.78 -8.38 16.34
CA GLY A 360 -25.11 -7.96 15.89
C GLY A 360 -26.06 -7.51 17.00
N GLN A 361 -25.55 -6.84 18.04
CA GLN A 361 -26.37 -6.21 19.06
C GLN A 361 -26.77 -4.82 18.57
N LEU A 362 -27.91 -4.81 17.88
CA LEU A 362 -28.76 -3.64 17.67
C LEU A 362 -29.22 -3.10 19.03
N SER A 363 -28.39 -2.30 19.69
CA SER A 363 -28.81 -1.46 20.81
C SER A 363 -28.37 -0.03 20.55
N HIS A 364 -29.15 0.66 19.73
CA HIS A 364 -29.24 2.12 19.82
C HIS A 364 -30.08 2.46 21.04
N SER A 365 -29.45 2.42 22.21
CA SER A 365 -29.92 3.25 23.30
C SER A 365 -29.11 4.54 23.30
N ARG A 366 -29.79 5.69 23.29
CA ARG A 366 -29.26 6.94 23.86
C ARG A 366 -29.13 6.76 25.38
N SER A 367 -28.42 5.73 25.80
CA SER A 367 -28.12 5.44 27.18
C SER A 367 -26.99 6.37 27.60
N THR A 368 -27.36 7.39 28.35
CA THR A 368 -26.51 8.29 29.15
C THR A 368 -25.70 7.56 30.24
N SER A 369 -25.51 6.23 30.14
CA SER A 369 -24.91 5.37 31.16
C SER A 369 -23.56 4.74 30.78
N SER A 370 -22.98 5.05 29.61
CA SER A 370 -21.57 4.72 29.30
C SER A 370 -20.62 5.92 29.38
N LEU A 371 -21.08 7.02 30.02
CA LEU A 371 -20.28 8.21 30.33
C LEU A 371 -19.21 7.97 31.42
N SER A 372 -19.16 6.78 32.02
CA SER A 372 -18.24 6.43 33.10
C SER A 372 -17.23 5.39 32.64
N LEU A 373 -16.18 5.82 31.91
CA LEU A 373 -14.82 5.20 31.91
C LEU A 373 -13.77 5.86 30.99
N ARG A 374 -14.05 7.00 30.32
CA ARG A 374 -12.98 7.82 29.71
C ARG A 374 -12.82 9.13 30.47
N LYS A 375 -11.82 9.19 31.37
CA LYS A 375 -11.47 10.38 32.18
C LYS A 375 -10.86 11.53 31.37
N THR A 376 -10.62 11.36 30.07
CA THR A 376 -10.01 12.38 29.21
C THR A 376 -10.97 12.81 28.10
N PRO A 377 -11.02 14.10 27.73
CA PRO A 377 -11.80 14.56 26.59
C PRO A 377 -11.36 13.82 25.31
N LYS A 378 -12.32 13.56 24.40
CA LYS A 378 -12.00 13.02 23.08
C LYS A 378 -11.11 14.03 22.35
N ARG A 379 -9.98 13.57 21.81
CA ARG A 379 -8.99 14.38 21.10
C ARG A 379 -8.94 13.93 19.65
N PRO A 380 -8.60 14.83 18.71
CA PRO A 380 -8.24 14.43 17.37
C PRO A 380 -7.09 13.42 17.39
N THR A 381 -7.07 12.54 16.40
CA THR A 381 -6.10 11.45 16.29
C THR A 381 -4.86 11.89 15.52
N ALA A 382 -5.04 12.64 14.43
CA ALA A 382 -3.92 13.15 13.65
C ALA A 382 -4.29 14.39 12.80
N VAL A 383 -3.27 15.08 12.32
CA VAL A 383 -3.34 16.16 11.33
C VAL A 383 -2.54 15.74 10.11
N THR A 384 -3.12 15.89 8.93
CA THR A 384 -2.46 15.61 7.65
C THR A 384 -2.53 16.79 6.71
N ILE A 385 -1.62 16.82 5.75
CA ILE A 385 -1.61 17.84 4.72
C ILE A 385 -1.34 17.23 3.35
N LYS A 386 -2.14 17.61 2.36
CA LYS A 386 -1.97 17.26 0.96
C LYS A 386 -1.56 18.51 0.18
N ASP A 387 -0.32 18.51 -0.29
CA ASP A 387 0.27 19.62 -1.06
C ASP A 387 -0.14 19.53 -2.55
N LYS A 388 0.18 20.58 -3.32
CA LYS A 388 -0.07 20.64 -4.78
C LYS A 388 -1.55 20.47 -5.12
N ILE A 389 -2.38 21.29 -4.48
CA ILE A 389 -3.80 21.38 -4.75
C ILE A 389 -4.07 22.63 -5.58
N SER A 390 -4.97 22.52 -6.53
CA SER A 390 -5.56 23.67 -7.22
C SER A 390 -7.04 23.74 -6.88
N VAL A 391 -7.53 24.94 -6.54
CA VAL A 391 -8.96 25.19 -6.29
C VAL A 391 -9.57 25.78 -7.54
N ILE A 392 -10.57 25.09 -8.09
CA ILE A 392 -11.39 25.57 -9.20
C ILE A 392 -12.70 26.10 -8.62
N ASN A 393 -12.94 27.39 -8.79
CA ASN A 393 -14.18 28.05 -8.45
C ASN A 393 -14.97 28.30 -9.72
N VAL A 394 -16.19 27.76 -9.81
CA VAL A 394 -17.12 27.95 -10.93
C VAL A 394 -18.35 28.69 -10.42
N HIS A 395 -18.58 29.89 -10.94
CA HIS A 395 -19.76 30.70 -10.65
C HIS A 395 -20.78 30.55 -11.77
N SER A 396 -22.01 30.17 -11.46
CA SER A 396 -23.07 29.99 -12.45
C SER A 396 -23.55 31.33 -13.01
N ASN A 397 -23.40 31.51 -14.32
CA ASN A 397 -23.85 32.73 -15.02
C ASN A 397 -25.38 32.73 -15.27
N LYS A 398 -26.09 31.66 -14.93
CA LYS A 398 -27.52 31.47 -15.23
C LYS A 398 -28.33 31.35 -13.94
N ARG A 399 -29.58 31.85 -13.94
CA ARG A 399 -30.68 31.44 -13.03
C ARG A 399 -31.13 29.99 -13.32
N SER A 400 -30.16 29.11 -13.50
CA SER A 400 -30.32 27.71 -13.85
C SER A 400 -30.61 26.92 -12.58
N ILE A 401 -31.42 25.87 -12.69
CA ILE A 401 -31.65 24.93 -11.60
C ILE A 401 -30.31 24.27 -11.23
N SER A 402 -29.92 24.35 -9.96
CA SER A 402 -28.58 23.99 -9.46
C SER A 402 -28.14 22.57 -9.81
N HIS A 403 -29.06 21.60 -9.83
CA HIS A 403 -28.72 20.19 -10.15
C HIS A 403 -28.15 20.00 -11.56
N GLY A 404 -28.69 20.71 -12.56
CA GLY A 404 -28.23 20.60 -13.95
C GLY A 404 -26.88 21.28 -14.18
N PHE A 405 -26.57 22.29 -13.36
CA PHE A 405 -25.26 22.95 -13.34
C PHE A 405 -24.19 21.99 -12.78
N PHE A 406 -24.43 21.40 -11.61
CA PHE A 406 -23.49 20.44 -11.01
C PHE A 406 -23.22 19.24 -11.93
N ALA A 407 -24.26 18.66 -12.53
CA ALA A 407 -24.12 17.51 -13.44
C ALA A 407 -23.21 17.82 -14.64
N LYS A 408 -23.30 19.03 -15.20
CA LYS A 408 -22.43 19.46 -16.31
C LYS A 408 -20.99 19.64 -15.86
N VAL A 409 -20.78 20.30 -14.73
CA VAL A 409 -19.43 20.51 -14.16
C VAL A 409 -18.75 19.17 -13.90
N PHE A 410 -19.40 18.24 -13.21
CA PHE A 410 -18.82 16.93 -12.93
C PHE A 410 -18.66 16.08 -14.18
N SER A 411 -19.53 16.18 -15.19
CA SER A 411 -19.36 15.48 -16.47
C SER A 411 -18.14 15.97 -17.26
N ILE A 412 -17.82 17.27 -17.20
CA ILE A 412 -16.61 17.83 -17.82
C ILE A 412 -15.36 17.26 -17.14
N LEU A 413 -15.35 17.24 -15.80
CA LEU A 413 -14.23 16.71 -15.01
C LEU A 413 -14.02 15.20 -15.25
N ASP A 414 -15.11 14.43 -15.29
CA ASP A 414 -15.08 12.98 -15.53
C ASP A 414 -14.55 12.63 -16.94
N LYS A 415 -15.00 13.35 -17.97
CA LYS A 415 -14.45 13.22 -19.34
C LYS A 415 -12.96 13.48 -19.43
N ARG A 416 -12.44 14.32 -18.54
CA ARG A 416 -11.02 14.66 -18.45
C ARG A 416 -10.27 13.82 -17.42
N GLN A 417 -10.92 12.84 -16.78
CA GLN A 417 -10.36 11.96 -15.75
C GLN A 417 -9.71 12.77 -14.60
N MET A 418 -10.31 13.91 -14.25
CA MET A 418 -9.86 14.76 -13.16
C MET A 418 -10.55 14.35 -11.86
N SER A 419 -9.79 13.82 -10.92
CA SER A 419 -10.28 13.49 -9.58
C SER A 419 -10.42 14.74 -8.72
N VAL A 420 -11.59 14.88 -8.09
CA VAL A 420 -11.89 15.96 -7.15
C VAL A 420 -11.75 15.44 -5.71
N ASP A 421 -10.96 16.12 -4.89
CA ASP A 421 -10.71 15.76 -3.49
C ASP A 421 -11.76 16.34 -2.55
N LEU A 422 -12.02 17.65 -2.66
CA LEU A 422 -13.00 18.37 -1.83
C LEU A 422 -13.96 19.14 -2.71
N ILE A 423 -15.21 19.17 -2.28
CA ILE A 423 -16.28 19.93 -2.90
C ILE A 423 -16.91 20.82 -1.82
N SER A 424 -17.06 22.10 -2.13
CA SER A 424 -17.85 23.05 -1.35
C SER A 424 -18.80 23.77 -2.28
N THR A 425 -20.08 23.82 -1.91
CA THR A 425 -21.14 24.37 -2.77
C THR A 425 -21.90 25.48 -2.06
N SER A 426 -22.31 26.46 -2.85
CA SER A 426 -23.37 27.41 -2.53
C SER A 426 -24.50 27.27 -3.56
N GLU A 427 -25.50 28.14 -3.52
CA GLU A 427 -26.61 28.11 -4.48
C GLU A 427 -26.14 28.33 -5.93
N VAL A 428 -25.12 29.17 -6.11
CA VAL A 428 -24.63 29.58 -7.45
C VAL A 428 -23.12 29.38 -7.65
N HIS A 429 -22.37 28.98 -6.61
CA HIS A 429 -20.94 28.69 -6.71
C HIS A 429 -20.61 27.24 -6.38
N VAL A 430 -19.67 26.68 -7.14
CA VAL A 430 -19.02 25.40 -6.86
C VAL A 430 -17.54 25.66 -6.73
N SER A 431 -16.99 25.27 -5.59
CA SER A 431 -15.56 25.31 -5.33
C SER A 431 -15.07 23.87 -5.19
N MET A 432 -14.07 23.50 -6.00
CA MET A 432 -13.54 22.13 -6.07
C MET A 432 -12.04 22.15 -5.88
N ALA A 433 -11.54 21.34 -4.96
CA ALA A 433 -10.11 21.11 -4.79
C ALA A 433 -9.69 19.89 -5.61
N ILE A 434 -8.72 20.07 -6.50
CA ILE A 434 -8.17 19.00 -7.35
C ILE A 434 -6.66 18.85 -7.10
N HIS A 435 -6.15 17.63 -7.20
CA HIS A 435 -4.73 17.36 -7.06
C HIS A 435 -3.98 17.66 -8.37
N SER A 436 -3.17 18.71 -8.38
CA SER A 436 -2.50 19.20 -9.59
C SER A 436 -1.21 18.47 -9.94
N ALA A 437 -0.65 17.65 -9.05
CA ALA A 437 0.65 17.01 -9.27
C ALA A 437 0.70 16.04 -10.46
N ASN A 438 -0.46 15.49 -10.86
CA ASN A 438 -0.57 14.52 -11.96
C ASN A 438 -1.22 15.10 -13.22
N ILE A 439 -1.64 16.37 -13.18
CA ILE A 439 -2.39 17.01 -14.26
C ILE A 439 -1.42 17.93 -14.99
N ALA A 440 -1.20 17.68 -16.28
CA ALA A 440 -0.42 18.62 -17.09
C ALA A 440 -1.16 19.96 -17.15
N ASP A 441 -0.44 21.08 -17.07
CA ASP A 441 -1.04 22.42 -17.13
C ASP A 441 -1.96 22.60 -18.35
N GLU A 442 -1.63 21.94 -19.46
CA GLU A 442 -2.46 21.91 -20.67
C GLU A 442 -3.86 21.30 -20.44
N GLN A 443 -3.95 20.20 -19.67
CA GLN A 443 -5.24 19.58 -19.34
C GLN A 443 -6.08 20.50 -18.46
N LEU A 444 -5.44 21.18 -17.50
CA LEU A 444 -6.13 22.12 -16.62
C LEU A 444 -6.67 23.34 -17.40
N GLN A 445 -5.90 23.87 -18.36
CA GLN A 445 -6.37 24.96 -19.22
C GLN A 445 -7.52 24.52 -20.14
N LYS A 446 -7.46 23.30 -20.69
CA LYS A 446 -8.57 22.75 -21.48
C LYS A 446 -9.83 22.57 -20.64
N ALA A 447 -9.70 22.03 -19.42
CA ALA A 447 -10.81 21.90 -18.48
C ALA A 447 -11.41 23.27 -18.13
N LYS A 448 -10.56 24.29 -17.92
CA LYS A 448 -11.00 25.67 -17.70
C LYS A 448 -11.85 26.18 -18.86
N ALA A 449 -11.37 26.03 -20.11
CA ALA A 449 -12.10 26.51 -21.29
C ALA A 449 -13.47 25.83 -21.48
N GLU A 450 -13.61 24.55 -21.10
CA GLU A 450 -14.89 23.85 -21.11
C GLU A 450 -15.82 24.31 -19.97
N LEU A 451 -15.28 24.51 -18.77
CA LEU A 451 -16.03 24.99 -17.61
C LEU A 451 -16.50 26.44 -17.80
N GLU A 452 -15.75 27.27 -18.53
CA GLU A 452 -16.13 28.64 -18.90
C GLU A 452 -17.41 28.70 -19.76
N GLN A 453 -17.80 27.61 -20.43
CA GLN A 453 -19.08 27.52 -21.14
C GLN A 453 -20.28 27.42 -20.19
N VAL A 454 -20.03 27.00 -18.95
CA VAL A 454 -21.05 26.74 -17.93
C VAL A 454 -21.16 27.91 -16.95
N GLY A 455 -20.07 28.64 -16.71
CA GLY A 455 -20.03 29.78 -15.79
C GLY A 455 -18.66 30.47 -15.75
N ASP A 456 -18.51 31.50 -14.91
CA ASP A 456 -17.22 32.17 -14.72
C ASP A 456 -16.28 31.30 -13.86
N VAL A 457 -15.08 31.04 -14.36
CA VAL A 457 -14.10 30.13 -13.73
C VAL A 457 -12.89 30.89 -13.20
N SER A 458 -12.55 30.68 -11.94
CA SER A 458 -11.26 31.10 -11.36
C SER A 458 -10.51 29.89 -10.81
N ILE A 459 -9.19 29.91 -10.99
CA ILE A 459 -8.30 28.82 -10.57
C ILE A 459 -7.25 29.41 -9.64
N LEU A 460 -7.19 28.89 -8.42
CA LEU A 460 -6.14 29.18 -7.46
C LEU A 460 -5.18 27.99 -7.41
N SER A 461 -3.94 28.20 -7.85
CA SER A 461 -2.89 27.18 -7.81
C SER A 461 -2.06 27.29 -6.54
N ASN A 462 -1.24 26.27 -6.27
CA ASN A 462 -0.32 26.22 -5.11
C ASN A 462 -1.04 26.26 -3.75
N MET A 463 -2.19 25.62 -3.65
CA MET A 463 -2.92 25.45 -2.39
C MET A 463 -2.55 24.11 -1.73
N ALA A 464 -2.95 23.95 -0.46
CA ALA A 464 -2.82 22.71 0.28
C ALA A 464 -4.12 22.39 1.04
N ILE A 465 -4.48 21.11 1.11
CA ILE A 465 -5.59 20.62 1.95
C ILE A 465 -5.02 20.24 3.32
N LEU A 466 -5.47 20.92 4.36
CA LEU A 466 -5.17 20.62 5.75
C LEU A 466 -6.36 19.88 6.37
N SER A 467 -6.12 18.67 6.85
CA SER A 467 -7.18 17.80 7.39
C SER A 467 -6.89 17.40 8.84
N LEU A 468 -7.90 17.57 9.69
CA LEU A 468 -7.91 17.10 11.07
C LEU A 468 -8.74 15.81 11.15
N VAL A 469 -8.12 14.71 11.56
CA VAL A 469 -8.73 13.37 11.56
C VAL A 469 -8.89 12.88 12.99
N GLY A 470 -10.04 12.29 13.30
CA GLY A 470 -10.29 11.63 14.59
C GLY A 470 -11.56 10.78 14.63
N ALA A 471 -11.54 9.71 15.42
CA ALA A 471 -12.72 8.91 15.65
C ALA A 471 -13.84 9.76 16.25
N GLU A 472 -15.01 9.75 15.60
CA GLU A 472 -16.19 10.50 16.04
C GLU A 472 -15.96 12.03 16.13
N MET A 473 -15.28 12.65 15.15
CA MET A 473 -15.07 14.12 15.09
C MET A 473 -16.35 14.91 15.32
N LYS A 474 -17.49 14.41 14.82
CA LYS A 474 -18.83 14.99 15.03
C LYS A 474 -19.26 15.08 16.50
N ASN A 475 -18.82 14.13 17.34
CA ASN A 475 -19.13 14.11 18.77
C ASN A 475 -18.16 14.98 19.58
N MET A 476 -17.11 15.52 18.96
CA MET A 476 -16.14 16.42 19.59
C MET A 476 -16.61 17.88 19.48
N ILE A 477 -17.58 18.25 20.32
CA ILE A 477 -18.14 19.61 20.33
C ILE A 477 -17.02 20.64 20.56
N GLY A 478 -16.97 21.66 19.70
CA GLY A 478 -16.01 22.76 19.78
C GLY A 478 -14.67 22.52 19.08
N ILE A 479 -14.40 21.31 18.55
CA ILE A 479 -13.11 21.05 17.89
C ILE A 479 -12.94 21.84 16.59
N ALA A 480 -14.00 21.94 15.78
CA ALA A 480 -14.00 22.73 14.56
C ALA A 480 -13.72 24.22 14.87
N GLY A 481 -14.42 24.76 15.87
CA GLY A 481 -14.20 26.12 16.35
C GLY A 481 -12.77 26.34 16.80
N ARG A 482 -12.20 25.44 17.60
CA ARG A 482 -10.79 25.52 18.03
C ARG A 482 -9.81 25.46 16.86
N MET A 483 -10.01 24.55 15.91
CA MET A 483 -9.16 24.44 14.72
C MET A 483 -9.13 25.77 13.96
N PHE A 484 -10.29 26.33 13.63
CA PHE A 484 -10.37 27.57 12.86
C PHE A 484 -9.95 28.81 13.65
N SER A 485 -10.26 28.89 14.95
CA SER A 485 -9.75 29.95 15.83
C SER A 485 -8.22 29.91 15.90
N THR A 486 -7.62 28.73 16.08
CA THR A 486 -6.16 28.61 16.14
C THR A 486 -5.50 29.05 14.83
N LEU A 487 -6.06 28.68 13.68
CA LEU A 487 -5.58 29.13 12.38
C LEU A 487 -5.71 30.65 12.22
N GLY A 488 -6.88 31.21 12.57
CA GLY A 488 -7.15 32.64 12.48
C GLY A 488 -6.27 33.49 13.40
N GLU A 489 -6.06 33.06 14.65
CA GLU A 489 -5.15 33.71 15.61
C GLU A 489 -3.69 33.75 15.12
N ASN A 490 -3.31 32.81 14.26
CA ASN A 490 -1.99 32.74 13.64
C ASN A 490 -1.94 33.38 12.24
N ASN A 491 -2.99 34.10 11.83
CA ASN A 491 -3.12 34.77 10.54
C ASN A 491 -3.03 33.81 9.33
N VAL A 492 -3.51 32.57 9.47
CA VAL A 492 -3.63 31.65 8.33
C VAL A 492 -4.99 31.84 7.67
N ASN A 493 -4.98 32.26 6.40
CA ASN A 493 -6.22 32.45 5.65
C ASN A 493 -6.80 31.11 5.18
N ILE A 494 -8.13 30.99 5.20
CA ILE A 494 -8.84 29.77 4.82
C ILE A 494 -9.67 30.06 3.57
N GLU A 495 -9.37 29.35 2.48
CA GLU A 495 -10.05 29.51 1.19
C GLU A 495 -11.32 28.67 1.10
N MET A 496 -11.27 27.45 1.62
CA MET A 496 -12.37 26.49 1.55
C MET A 496 -12.47 25.71 2.85
N ILE A 497 -13.69 25.41 3.28
CA ILE A 497 -13.97 24.49 4.36
C ILE A 497 -14.86 23.37 3.82
N SER A 498 -14.53 22.14 4.17
CA SER A 498 -15.36 20.97 3.92
C SER A 498 -15.45 20.13 5.20
N GLN A 499 -16.69 19.91 5.64
CA GLN A 499 -16.98 19.02 6.74
C GLN A 499 -18.16 18.12 6.36
N GLY A 500 -17.90 16.82 6.33
CA GLY A 500 -18.88 15.82 5.96
C GLY A 500 -19.75 15.34 7.13
N LYS A 501 -20.96 14.87 6.81
CA LYS A 501 -21.78 14.04 7.71
C LYS A 501 -22.10 12.74 6.98
N ARG A 502 -21.59 11.61 7.47
CA ARG A 502 -22.17 10.30 7.11
C ARG A 502 -23.33 10.00 8.06
N SER A 503 -24.47 9.56 7.54
CA SER A 503 -25.38 8.71 8.32
C SER A 503 -24.89 7.27 8.14
N SER A 504 -24.64 6.56 9.26
CA SER A 504 -24.29 5.13 9.27
C SER A 504 -25.11 4.34 8.23
N PRO A 505 -24.54 3.35 7.52
CA PRO A 505 -25.34 2.48 6.66
C PRO A 505 -26.23 1.61 7.56
N LEU A 506 -27.44 2.07 7.84
CA LEU A 506 -28.50 1.17 8.21
C LEU A 506 -28.97 0.54 6.89
N SER A 507 -28.72 -0.77 6.75
CA SER A 507 -29.38 -1.68 5.80
C SER A 507 -29.29 -1.38 4.29
N ALA A 508 -28.27 -1.91 3.62
CA ALA A 508 -28.41 -2.52 2.28
C ALA A 508 -27.13 -3.33 1.95
N PRO A 509 -27.19 -4.67 1.80
CA PRO A 509 -26.18 -5.41 1.10
C PRO A 509 -26.55 -5.34 -0.38
N ASP A 510 -26.00 -4.41 -1.14
CA ASP A 510 -25.85 -4.54 -2.59
C ASP A 510 -25.32 -3.23 -3.20
N SER A 511 -24.47 -3.41 -4.20
CA SER A 511 -23.84 -2.41 -5.07
C SER A 511 -22.59 -1.69 -4.54
N CYS A 512 -21.50 -1.93 -5.28
CA CYS A 512 -20.23 -1.25 -5.21
C CYS A 512 -20.42 0.25 -5.42
N THR A 513 -20.37 1.03 -4.35
CA THR A 513 -20.05 2.45 -4.44
C THR A 513 -18.92 2.74 -3.46
N ASN A 514 -17.73 3.00 -4.02
CA ASN A 514 -16.62 3.64 -3.33
C ASN A 514 -17.04 5.09 -3.03
N ASP A 515 -17.89 5.26 -2.02
CA ASP A 515 -18.46 6.55 -1.67
C ASP A 515 -17.47 7.29 -0.76
N SER A 516 -16.54 8.01 -1.38
CA SER A 516 -15.57 8.93 -0.75
C SER A 516 -16.22 10.26 -0.31
N GLY A 517 -17.54 10.38 -0.42
CA GLY A 517 -18.31 11.56 -0.03
C GLY A 517 -18.60 11.61 1.47
N ALA A 518 -17.85 12.46 2.18
CA ALA A 518 -18.14 12.94 3.54
C ALA A 518 -18.02 11.91 4.69
N SER A 519 -16.90 11.94 5.43
CA SER A 519 -16.70 11.12 6.63
C SER A 519 -17.06 11.87 7.92
N GLU A 520 -17.59 11.16 8.92
CA GLU A 520 -17.80 11.70 10.30
C GLU A 520 -16.47 11.88 11.07
N ILE A 521 -15.34 11.72 10.39
CA ILE A 521 -14.02 11.46 10.96
C ILE A 521 -13.01 12.53 10.53
N ASN A 522 -13.31 13.37 9.53
CA ASN A 522 -12.44 14.44 9.08
C ASN A 522 -13.10 15.83 9.14
N ILE A 523 -12.26 16.85 9.33
CA ILE A 523 -12.56 18.25 9.02
C ILE A 523 -11.42 18.74 8.15
N SER A 524 -11.72 19.19 6.94
CA SER A 524 -10.72 19.59 5.96
C SER A 524 -10.91 21.05 5.59
N CYS A 525 -9.81 21.77 5.44
CA CYS A 525 -9.82 23.10 4.86
C CYS A 525 -8.70 23.27 3.84
N VAL A 526 -8.88 24.22 2.92
CA VAL A 526 -7.86 24.58 1.94
C VAL A 526 -7.22 25.89 2.36
N ILE A 527 -5.89 25.90 2.38
CA ILE A 527 -5.05 27.04 2.75
C ILE A 527 -3.96 27.23 1.69
N ASP A 528 -3.26 28.36 1.76
CA ASP A 528 -2.10 28.62 0.92
C ASP A 528 -1.01 27.56 1.17
N GLY A 529 -0.47 26.98 0.08
CA GLY A 529 0.58 25.97 0.14
C GLY A 529 1.89 26.47 0.79
N TYR A 530 2.16 27.78 0.78
CA TYR A 530 3.31 28.35 1.49
C TYR A 530 3.14 28.29 3.02
N GLU A 531 1.91 28.36 3.52
CA GLU A 531 1.60 28.32 4.96
C GLU A 531 1.34 26.90 5.47
N ALA A 532 1.21 25.93 4.57
CA ALA A 532 0.92 24.53 4.82
C ALA A 532 1.63 23.93 6.04
N THR A 533 2.97 23.92 6.01
CA THR A 533 3.81 23.32 7.07
C THR A 533 3.66 24.08 8.41
N ARG A 534 3.55 25.42 8.34
CA ARG A 534 3.38 26.28 9.52
C ARG A 534 2.02 26.00 10.17
N ALA A 535 0.94 25.98 9.39
CA ALA A 535 -0.41 25.69 9.85
C ALA A 535 -0.52 24.30 10.49
N MET A 536 0.08 23.28 9.89
CA MET A 536 0.09 21.93 10.45
C MET A 536 0.83 21.87 11.79
N ASN A 537 1.98 22.53 11.92
CA ASN A 537 2.73 22.56 13.18
C ASN A 537 1.96 23.31 14.29
N ILE A 538 1.32 24.43 13.94
CA ILE A 538 0.46 25.20 14.85
C ILE A 538 -0.71 24.35 15.36
N LEU A 539 -1.42 23.65 14.46
CA LEU A 539 -2.53 22.78 14.84
C LEU A 539 -2.04 21.61 15.70
N HIS A 540 -0.93 20.97 15.32
CA HIS A 540 -0.38 19.88 16.10
C HIS A 540 -0.02 20.32 17.52
N THR A 541 0.65 21.46 17.64
CA THR A 541 1.06 22.02 18.93
C THR A 541 -0.16 22.38 19.81
N ASN A 542 -1.13 23.14 19.29
CA ASN A 542 -2.26 23.59 20.10
C ASN A 542 -3.29 22.48 20.40
N LEU A 543 -3.48 21.53 19.47
CA LEU A 543 -4.50 20.49 19.63
C LEU A 543 -3.95 19.18 20.20
N PHE A 544 -2.63 18.94 20.22
CA PHE A 544 -2.06 17.67 20.66
C PHE A 544 -1.07 17.80 21.82
N THR A 545 -0.31 18.90 21.93
CA THR A 545 0.69 19.07 23.01
C THR A 545 0.17 19.89 24.19
N PHE A 546 -0.65 20.93 23.95
CA PHE A 546 -1.10 21.86 25.00
C PHE A 546 -2.52 21.62 25.55
N LEU A 547 -3.09 20.41 25.40
CA LEU A 547 -4.40 20.07 25.97
C LEU A 547 -4.34 19.58 27.44
N GLU A 548 -3.41 20.10 28.24
CA GLU A 548 -3.36 19.91 29.70
C GLU A 548 -3.92 21.11 30.44
#